data_AF-A0A7J3WW30-F1
#
_entry.id   AF-A0A7J3WW30-F1
#
_cell.length_a   1.000
_cell.length_b   1.000
_cell.length_c   1.000
_cell.angle_alpha   90.00
_cell.angle_beta   90.00
_cell.angle_gamma   90.00
#
_symmetry.space_group_name_H-M   'P 1'
#
loop_
_entity.id
_entity.type
_entity.pdbx_description
1 polymer ?
#
loop_
_entity_poly.entity_id
_entity_poly.type
_entity_poly.pdbx_seq_one_letter_code
_entity_poly.pdbx_strand_id
1 'polypeptide(L)'
;MLADIIRVTVAMYEEMFGEDCAYMMVFHQSPTSKYDDYRLHIEFYTPHISRDRIKYAAGIEWSAWIFTHDGVPEERVKELKQAI
;
A
#
# COMPACT_ATOMS: atom_id res chain seq x y z
N MET A 1 -8.98 14.40 -10.54
CA MET A 1 -8.79 13.03 -11.07
C MET A 1 -7.73 12.24 -10.30
N LEU A 2 -6.48 12.69 -10.16
CA LEU A 2 -5.48 11.99 -9.31
C LEU A 2 -5.67 12.27 -7.81
N ALA A 3 -5.81 13.54 -7.43
CA ALA A 3 -6.00 13.93 -6.02
C ALA A 3 -7.23 13.24 -5.40
N ASP A 4 -8.32 13.11 -6.18
CA ASP A 4 -9.53 12.42 -5.73
C ASP A 4 -9.28 10.93 -5.46
N ILE A 5 -8.54 10.25 -6.34
CA ILE A 5 -8.20 8.84 -6.18
C ILE A 5 -7.32 8.65 -4.94
N ILE A 6 -6.30 9.48 -4.75
CA ILE A 6 -5.45 9.43 -3.55
C ILE A 6 -6.28 9.63 -2.29
N ARG A 7 -7.16 10.64 -2.28
CA ARG A 7 -8.05 10.90 -1.15
C ARG A 7 -8.94 9.70 -0.83
N VAL A 8 -9.55 9.09 -1.86
CA VAL A 8 -10.41 7.91 -1.68
C VAL A 8 -9.60 6.72 -1.16
N THR A 9 -8.42 6.45 -1.72
CA THR A 9 -7.54 5.36 -1.26
C THR A 9 -7.13 5.52 0.20
N VAL A 10 -6.77 6.74 0.63
CA VAL A 10 -6.41 7.00 2.03
C VAL A 10 -7.64 6.84 2.95
N ALA A 11 -8.80 7.37 2.55
CA ALA A 11 -10.04 7.21 3.31
C ALA A 11 -10.44 5.74 3.49
N MET A 12 -10.23 4.88 2.47
CA MET A 12 -10.45 3.43 2.60
C MET A 12 -9.55 2.80 3.67
N TYR A 13 -8.28 3.25 3.77
CA TYR A 13 -7.37 2.77 4.80
C TYR A 13 -7.75 3.28 6.19
N GLU A 14 -8.19 4.53 6.32
CA GLU A 14 -8.68 5.06 7.60
C GLU A 14 -9.91 4.28 8.09
N GLU A 15 -10.83 3.93 7.19
CA GLU A 15 -11.99 3.09 7.53
C GLU A 15 -11.59 1.66 7.92
N MET A 16 -10.53 1.10 7.33
CA MET A 16 -10.08 -0.25 7.70
C MET A 16 -9.24 -0.29 8.98
N PHE A 17 -8.36 0.68 9.17
CA PHE A 17 -7.28 0.64 10.18
C PHE A 17 -7.37 1.72 11.26
N GLY A 18 -8.23 2.73 11.10
CA GLY A 18 -8.42 3.86 12.01
C GLY A 18 -7.84 5.18 11.47
N GLU A 19 -8.25 6.30 12.09
CA GLU A 19 -7.91 7.67 11.65
C GLU A 19 -6.39 7.94 11.57
N ASP A 20 -5.58 7.31 12.43
CA ASP A 20 -4.12 7.44 12.42
C ASP A 20 -3.42 6.33 11.61
N CYS A 21 -4.03 5.88 10.51
CA CYS A 21 -3.45 4.82 9.69
C CYS A 21 -2.09 5.25 9.09
N ALA A 22 -1.00 4.70 9.62
CA ALA A 22 0.31 4.77 8.99
C ALA A 22 0.33 4.12 7.59
N TYR A 23 0.95 4.77 6.61
CA TYR A 23 1.26 4.20 5.29
C TYR A 23 2.46 4.90 4.66
N MET A 24 3.11 4.23 3.70
CA MET A 24 4.05 4.84 2.76
C MET A 24 3.38 4.96 1.39
N MET A 25 3.48 6.13 0.75
CA MET A 25 3.03 6.37 -0.62
C MET A 25 4.26 6.62 -1.49
N VAL A 26 4.48 5.77 -2.49
CA VAL A 26 5.69 5.79 -3.33
C VAL A 26 5.33 6.03 -4.78
N PHE A 27 6.01 6.98 -5.43
CA PHE A 27 5.84 7.26 -6.85
C PHE A 27 6.94 6.55 -7.64
N HIS A 28 6.53 5.60 -8.47
CA HIS A 28 7.41 4.94 -9.41
C HIS A 28 7.14 5.50 -10.81
N GLN A 29 8.06 6.33 -11.30
CA GLN A 29 8.02 6.92 -12.63
C GLN A 29 9.26 6.52 -13.43
N SER A 30 9.22 6.72 -14.75
CA SER A 30 10.41 6.52 -15.58
C SER A 30 11.56 7.41 -15.08
N PRO A 31 12.81 7.00 -15.28
CA PRO A 31 13.95 7.90 -15.12
C PRO A 31 13.73 9.23 -15.87
N THR A 32 14.49 10.25 -15.50
CA THR A 32 14.39 11.57 -16.17
C THR A 32 14.85 11.54 -17.63
N SER A 33 15.61 10.51 -18.02
CA SER A 33 15.91 10.20 -19.42
C SER A 33 14.74 9.47 -20.09
N LYS A 34 14.63 9.60 -21.42
CA LYS A 34 13.57 8.95 -22.19
C LYS A 34 13.63 7.42 -22.03
N TYR A 35 12.57 6.84 -21.45
CA TYR A 35 12.40 5.40 -21.29
C TYR A 35 10.93 5.04 -21.49
N ASP A 36 10.57 4.60 -22.69
CA ASP A 36 9.17 4.45 -23.14
C ASP A 36 8.47 3.21 -22.55
N ASP A 37 9.23 2.27 -21.97
CA ASP A 37 8.72 0.99 -21.45
C ASP A 37 8.24 1.06 -20.00
N TYR A 38 8.25 2.23 -19.35
CA TYR A 38 7.81 2.39 -17.96
C TYR A 38 6.69 3.41 -17.82
N ARG A 39 5.68 3.07 -17.02
CA ARG A 39 4.51 3.90 -16.77
C ARG A 39 4.46 4.29 -15.30
N LEU A 40 4.14 5.56 -15.06
CA LEU A 40 3.90 6.08 -13.71
C LEU A 40 2.84 5.24 -13.01
N HIS A 41 3.15 4.81 -11.79
CA HIS A 41 2.19 4.26 -10.85
C HIS A 41 2.55 4.70 -9.43
N ILE A 42 1.57 4.60 -8.54
CA ILE A 42 1.70 4.95 -7.14
C ILE A 42 1.41 3.69 -6.34
N GLU A 43 2.32 3.37 -5.42
CA GLU A 43 2.19 2.22 -4.53
C GLU A 43 1.92 2.71 -3.11
N PHE A 44 0.97 2.05 -2.45
CA PHE A 44 0.65 2.28 -1.05
C PHE A 44 1.05 1.05 -0.25
N TYR A 45 1.89 1.27 0.76
CA TYR A 45 2.34 0.24 1.69
C TYR A 45 1.88 0.61 3.09
N THR A 46 0.85 -0.09 3.58
CA THR A 46 0.46 -0.01 4.98
C THR A 46 1.21 -1.07 5.79
N PRO A 47 1.80 -0.72 6.95
CA PRO A 47 2.32 -1.72 7.87
C PRO A 47 1.18 -2.41 8.63
N HIS A 48 -0.07 -1.95 8.55
CA HIS A 48 -1.18 -2.54 9.31
C HIS A 48 -1.57 -3.92 8.78
N ILE A 49 -1.65 -4.88 9.70
CA ILE A 49 -2.25 -6.20 9.47
C ILE A 49 -3.75 -6.16 9.82
N SER A 50 -4.06 -5.42 10.89
CA SER A 50 -5.38 -5.12 11.46
C SER A 50 -5.28 -3.80 12.23
N ARG A 51 -6.41 -3.22 12.67
CA ARG A 51 -6.45 -1.97 13.47
C ARG A 51 -5.43 -1.92 14.61
N ASP A 52 -5.27 -3.03 15.35
CA ASP A 52 -4.40 -3.08 16.53
C ASP A 52 -3.01 -3.71 16.29
N ARG A 53 -2.66 -4.07 15.03
CA ARG A 53 -1.42 -4.80 14.75
C ARG A 53 -0.71 -4.29 13.51
N ILE A 54 0.60 -4.06 13.67
CA ILE A 54 1.50 -3.67 12.59
C ILE A 54 2.54 -4.75 12.30
N LYS A 55 2.86 -4.91 11.02
CA LYS A 55 3.94 -5.72 10.48
C LYS A 55 5.22 -4.91 10.52
N TYR A 56 6.26 -5.50 11.12
CA TYR A 56 7.61 -4.96 11.07
C TYR A 56 8.40 -5.65 9.97
N ALA A 57 9.02 -4.87 9.09
CA ALA A 57 10.08 -5.39 8.24
C ALA A 57 11.25 -5.76 9.16
N ALA A 58 11.60 -7.05 9.21
CA ALA A 58 12.56 -7.59 10.16
C ALA A 58 13.65 -8.35 9.41
N GLY A 59 14.20 -9.39 10.04
CA GLY A 59 15.36 -10.11 9.53
C GLY A 59 15.17 -10.61 8.10
N ILE A 60 14.06 -11.26 7.79
CA ILE A 60 13.88 -11.87 6.46
C ILE A 60 13.69 -10.83 5.35
N GLU A 61 12.92 -9.76 5.60
CA GLU A 61 12.73 -8.68 4.63
C GLU A 61 14.03 -7.90 4.40
N TRP A 62 14.75 -7.53 5.47
CA TRP A 62 15.97 -6.73 5.34
C TRP A 62 17.18 -7.54 4.87
N SER A 63 17.31 -8.81 5.25
CA SER A 63 18.50 -9.61 4.92
C SER A 63 18.36 -10.41 3.63
N ALA A 64 17.16 -10.91 3.33
CA ALA A 64 16.93 -11.82 2.21
C ALA A 64 16.02 -11.23 1.13
N TRP A 65 15.43 -10.04 1.36
CA TRP A 65 14.47 -9.42 0.44
C TRP A 65 13.26 -10.31 0.14
N ILE A 66 12.87 -11.13 1.12
CA ILE A 66 11.70 -12.01 1.04
C ILE A 66 10.59 -11.39 1.88
N PHE A 67 9.44 -11.19 1.25
CA PHE A 67 8.26 -10.61 1.89
C PHE A 67 7.22 -11.70 2.15
N THR A 68 6.76 -11.78 3.39
CA THR A 68 5.68 -12.67 3.79
C THR A 68 4.46 -11.85 4.18
N HIS A 69 3.27 -12.31 3.82
CA HIS A 69 2.02 -11.69 4.25
C HIS A 69 1.03 -12.78 4.63
N ASP A 70 0.36 -12.60 5.77
CA ASP A 70 -0.57 -13.59 6.31
C ASP A 70 -1.95 -13.54 5.62
N GLY A 71 -2.23 -12.47 4.87
CA GLY A 71 -3.49 -12.29 4.13
C GLY A 71 -3.38 -12.68 2.67
N VAL A 72 -4.49 -13.14 2.09
CA VAL A 72 -4.62 -13.39 0.65
C VAL A 72 -4.99 -12.08 -0.05
N PRO A 73 -4.24 -11.63 -1.09
CA PRO A 73 -4.53 -10.36 -1.77
C PRO A 73 -5.97 -10.25 -2.28
N GLU A 74 -6.52 -11.32 -2.83
CA GLU A 74 -7.89 -11.37 -3.35
C GLU A 74 -8.95 -11.16 -2.28
N GLU A 75 -8.67 -11.59 -1.04
CA GLU A 75 -9.56 -11.37 0.11
C GLU A 75 -9.45 -9.91 0.59
N ARG A 76 -8.23 -9.37 0.67
CA ARG A 76 -7.99 -7.96 1.03
C ARG A 76 -8.66 -6.98 0.07
N VAL A 77 -8.66 -7.30 -1.23
CA VAL A 77 -9.36 -6.47 -2.23
C VAL A 77 -10.88 -6.46 -1.98
N LYS A 78 -11.48 -7.55 -1.49
CA LYS A 78 -12.90 -7.57 -1.14
C LYS A 78 -13.20 -6.70 0.08
N GLU A 79 -12.36 -6.80 1.12
CA GLU A 79 -12.47 -5.95 2.32
C GLU A 79 -12.37 -4.47 1.96
N LEU A 80 -11.35 -4.09 1.17
CA LEU A 80 -11.17 -2.71 0.71
C LEU A 80 -12.39 -2.19 -0.07
N LYS A 81 -12.96 -3.00 -0.96
CA LYS A 81 -14.16 -2.65 -1.72
C LYS A 81 -15.43 -2.53 -0.87
N GLN A 82 -15.43 -3.02 0.36
CA GLN A 82 -16.56 -2.89 1.29
C GLN A 82 -16.45 -1.66 2.18
N ALA A 83 -15.23 -1.10 2.33
CA ALA A 83 -14.98 0.08 3.17
C ALA A 83 -15.55 1.39 2.58
N ILE A 84 -15.81 1.44 1.27
CA ILE A 84 -16.44 2.57 0.55
C ILE A 84 -17.45 2.05 -0.47
#